data_AF-A0A1H1AJ97-F1
#
_entry.id   AF-A0A1H1AJ97-F1
#
_cell.length_a   1.000
_cell.length_b   1.000
_cell.length_c   1.000
_cell.angle_alpha   90.00
_cell.angle_beta   90.00
_cell.angle_gamma   90.00
#
_symmetry.space_group_name_H-M   'P 1'
#
loop_
_entity.id
_entity.type
_entity.pdbx_description
1 polymer ?
#
loop_
_entity_poly.entity_id
_entity_poly.type
_entity_poly.pdbx_seq_one_letter_code
_entity_poly.pdbx_strand_id
1 'polypeptide(L)'
;MKRYLKELELASALLLVIGVILSMVKSYAIGAWPCGVGLLMFLAVFLYKAFHWKEYERENKQYIVILLICIFLLIIQMVMAK
;
A
#
# COMPACT_ATOMS: atom_id res chain seq x y z
N MET A 1 -8.41 -0.40 -18.55
CA MET A 1 -7.38 -0.41 -17.48
C MET A 1 -7.93 -0.32 -16.06
N LYS A 2 -8.92 0.53 -15.75
CA LYS A 2 -9.44 0.73 -14.38
C LYS A 2 -9.81 -0.56 -13.61
N ARG A 3 -10.44 -1.52 -14.29
CA ARG A 3 -10.80 -2.82 -13.71
C ARG A 3 -9.56 -3.66 -13.35
N TYR A 4 -8.63 -3.81 -14.29
CA TYR A 4 -7.36 -4.51 -14.06
C TYR A 4 -6.51 -3.86 -12.98
N LEU A 5 -6.51 -2.53 -12.89
CA LEU A 5 -5.79 -1.81 -11.84
C LEU A 5 -6.38 -2.10 -10.45
N LYS A 6 -7.71 -2.14 -10.34
CA LYS A 6 -8.42 -2.54 -9.11
C LYS A 6 -8.14 -4.00 -8.74
N GLU A 7 -8.14 -4.90 -9.72
CA GLU A 7 -7.83 -6.31 -9.50
C GLU A 7 -6.37 -6.49 -9.04
N LEU A 8 -5.43 -5.74 -9.62
CA LEU A 8 -4.03 -5.68 -9.19
C LEU A 8 -3.90 -5.16 -7.76
N GLU A 9 -4.59 -4.07 -7.43
CA GLU A 9 -4.60 -3.48 -6.09
C GLU A 9 -5.13 -4.47 -5.04
N LEU A 10 -6.22 -5.17 -5.37
CA LEU A 10 -6.81 -6.20 -4.52
C LEU A 10 -5.89 -7.42 -4.37
N ALA A 11 -5.23 -7.85 -5.45
CA ALA A 11 -4.26 -8.95 -5.44
C ALA A 11 -3.02 -8.59 -4.60
N SER A 12 -2.52 -7.36 -4.71
CA SER A 12 -1.41 -6.89 -3.87
C SER A 12 -1.79 -6.81 -2.39
N ALA A 13 -3.01 -6.39 -2.07
CA ALA A 13 -3.51 -6.41 -0.69
C ALA A 13 -3.64 -7.85 -0.15
N LEU A 14 -4.14 -8.79 -0.96
CA LEU A 14 -4.21 -10.20 -0.60
C LEU A 14 -2.83 -10.80 -0.34
N LEU A 15 -1.84 -10.54 -1.20
CA LEU A 15 -0.47 -11.00 -1.01
C LEU A 15 0.17 -10.46 0.28
N LEU A 16 -0.12 -9.20 0.61
CA LEU A 16 0.31 -8.59 1.88
C LEU A 16 -0.33 -9.29 3.09
N VAL A 17 -1.64 -9.53 3.07
CA VAL A 17 -2.34 -10.24 4.15
C VAL A 17 -1.81 -11.65 4.30
N ILE A 18 -1.64 -12.37 3.19
CA ILE A 18 -1.08 -13.73 3.17
C ILE A 18 0.33 -13.73 3.74
N GLY A 19 1.18 -12.79 3.35
CA GLY A 19 2.55 -12.69 3.84
C GLY A 19 2.65 -12.36 5.33
N VAL A 20 1.77 -11.49 5.85
CA VAL A 20 1.68 -11.21 7.29
C VAL A 20 1.26 -12.47 8.05
N ILE A 21 0.23 -13.17 7.58
CA ILE A 21 -0.23 -14.42 8.21
C ILE A 21 0.88 -15.49 8.20
N LEU A 22 1.57 -15.68 7.06
CA LEU A 22 2.70 -16.61 6.95
C LEU A 22 3.88 -16.24 7.85
N SER A 23 4.16 -14.94 8.00
CA SER A 23 5.19 -14.45 8.91
C SER A 23 4.86 -14.75 10.37
N MET A 24 3.58 -14.71 10.74
CA MET A 24 3.11 -15.02 12.10
C MET A 24 3.10 -16.52 12.40
N VAL A 25 2.81 -17.37 11.41
CA VAL A 25 2.63 -18.82 11.62
C VAL A 25 3.93 -19.62 11.47
N LYS A 26 4.78 -19.29 10.48
CA LYS A 26 5.98 -20.09 10.18
C LYS A 26 7.27 -19.38 10.58
N SER A 27 7.62 -18.33 9.86
CA SER A 27 8.81 -17.53 10.11
C SER A 27 8.79 -16.26 9.28
N TYR A 28 9.48 -15.24 9.78
CA TYR A 28 9.63 -13.97 9.09
C TYR A 28 10.21 -14.12 7.67
N ALA A 29 11.19 -15.00 7.48
CA ALA A 29 11.83 -15.21 6.18
C ALA A 29 10.86 -15.70 5.10
N ILE A 30 9.87 -16.52 5.47
CA ILE A 30 8.89 -17.08 4.52
C ILE A 30 7.75 -16.08 4.26
N GLY A 31 7.33 -15.33 5.28
CA GLY A 31 6.29 -14.30 5.13
C GLY A 31 6.77 -13.03 4.43
N ALA A 32 8.07 -12.71 4.54
CA ALA A 32 8.65 -11.51 3.94
C ALA A 32 8.55 -11.51 2.40
N TRP A 33 8.69 -12.67 1.76
CA TRP A 33 8.63 -12.78 0.30
C TRP A 33 7.27 -12.39 -0.31
N PRO A 34 6.13 -13.03 0.07
CA PRO A 34 4.81 -12.63 -0.43
C PRO A 34 4.44 -11.20 -0.04
N CYS A 35 4.87 -10.71 1.14
CA CYS A 35 4.73 -9.30 1.51
C CYS A 35 5.51 -8.36 0.57
N GLY A 36 6.76 -8.69 0.26
CA GLY A 36 7.61 -7.90 -0.62
C GLY A 36 7.07 -7.83 -2.04
N VAL A 37 6.60 -8.96 -2.58
CA VAL A 37 5.94 -9.01 -3.90
C VAL A 37 4.64 -8.19 -3.89
N GLY A 38 3.82 -8.30 -2.85
CA GLY A 38 2.61 -7.50 -2.68
C GLY A 38 2.89 -6.00 -2.64
N LEU A 39 3.90 -5.57 -1.88
CA LEU A 39 4.34 -4.16 -1.82
C LEU A 39 4.84 -3.65 -3.17
N LEU A 40 5.63 -4.44 -3.89
CA LEU A 40 6.13 -4.07 -5.22
C LEU A 40 4.99 -3.89 -6.24
N MET A 41 4.01 -4.79 -6.24
CA MET A 41 2.82 -4.64 -7.09
C MET A 41 2.01 -3.41 -6.70
N PHE A 42 1.86 -3.14 -5.40
CA PHE A 42 1.17 -1.95 -4.90
C PHE A 42 1.88 -0.64 -5.34
N LEU A 43 3.22 -0.63 -5.30
CA LEU A 43 4.04 0.49 -5.76
C LEU A 43 3.86 0.73 -7.27
N ALA A 44 3.85 -0.33 -8.08
CA ALA A 44 3.62 -0.23 -9.52
C ALA A 44 2.22 0.32 -9.85
N VAL A 45 1.19 -0.11 -9.13
CA VAL A 45 -0.17 0.43 -9.25
C VAL A 45 -0.21 1.91 -8.88
N PHE A 46 0.45 2.28 -7.78
CA PHE A 46 0.52 3.67 -7.32
C PHE A 46 1.22 4.58 -8.35
N LEU A 47 2.37 4.16 -8.87
CA LEU A 47 3.09 4.88 -9.92
C LEU A 47 2.23 5.04 -11.18
N TYR A 48 1.54 3.98 -11.61
CA TYR A 48 0.64 4.07 -12.76
C TYR A 48 -0.49 5.09 -12.54
N LYS A 49 -1.15 5.07 -11.36
CA LYS A 49 -2.18 6.07 -11.01
C LYS A 49 -1.60 7.49 -10.96
N ALA A 50 -0.34 7.65 -10.52
CA ALA A 50 0.34 8.94 -10.50
C ALA A 50 0.59 9.49 -11.90
N PHE A 51 1.10 8.68 -12.83
CA PHE A 51 1.32 9.08 -14.23
C PHE A 51 0.02 9.34 -15.01
N HIS A 52 -1.11 8.79 -14.56
CA HIS A 52 -2.44 9.02 -15.14
C HIS A 52 -3.38 9.86 -14.26
N TRP A 53 -2.84 10.75 -13.43
CA TRP A 53 -3.21 12.17 -13.57
C TRP A 53 -4.70 12.50 -13.60
N LYS A 54 -5.08 13.02 -14.76
CA LYS A 54 -6.44 13.42 -15.15
C LYS A 54 -7.48 12.32 -15.01
N GLU A 55 -7.10 11.05 -15.15
CA GLU A 55 -8.05 9.93 -15.21
C GLU A 55 -8.42 9.39 -13.81
N TYR A 56 -7.54 9.64 -12.83
CA TYR A 56 -7.65 9.20 -11.43
C TYR A 56 -7.60 10.37 -10.44
N GLU A 57 -7.84 11.60 -10.90
CA GLU A 57 -7.64 12.82 -10.10
C GLU A 57 -8.40 12.79 -8.75
N ARG A 58 -9.65 12.30 -8.73
CA ARG A 58 -10.41 12.14 -7.47
C ARG A 58 -9.75 11.15 -6.50
N GLU A 59 -9.34 9.98 -7.01
CA GLU A 59 -8.73 8.93 -6.19
C GLU A 59 -7.36 9.41 -5.66
N ASN A 60 -6.54 10.02 -6.52
CA ASN A 60 -5.24 10.57 -6.13
C ASN A 60 -5.38 11.70 -5.10
N LYS A 61 -6.39 12.59 -5.23
CA LYS A 61 -6.69 13.61 -4.22
C LYS A 61 -7.01 12.97 -2.86
N GLN A 62 -7.79 11.89 -2.84
CA GLN A 62 -8.06 11.15 -1.60
C GLN A 62 -6.79 10.50 -1.04
N TYR A 63 -5.97 9.85 -1.86
CA TYR A 63 -4.69 9.27 -1.40
C TYR A 63 -3.76 10.33 -0.82
N ILE A 64 -3.63 11.51 -1.44
CA ILE A 64 -2.83 12.62 -0.89
C ILE A 64 -3.35 13.04 0.48
N VAL A 65 -4.67 13.17 0.64
CA VAL A 65 -5.27 13.55 1.93
C VAL A 65 -4.99 12.49 3.00
N ILE A 66 -5.14 11.20 2.67
CA ILE A 66 -4.80 10.10 3.58
C ILE A 66 -3.31 10.15 3.95
N LEU A 67 -2.43 10.38 2.98
CA LEU A 67 -0.98 10.44 3.18
C LEU A 67 -0.60 11.63 4.08
N LEU A 68 -1.22 12.79 3.88
CA LEU A 68 -1.07 13.96 4.76
C LEU A 68 -1.53 13.67 6.20
N ILE A 69 -2.67 12.99 6.37
CA ILE A 69 -3.16 12.58 7.71
C ILE A 69 -2.16 11.61 8.37
N CYS A 70 -1.66 10.62 7.63
CA CYS A 70 -0.65 9.69 8.15
C CYS A 70 0.65 10.39 8.55
N ILE A 71 1.16 11.34 7.75
CA ILE A 71 2.34 12.15 8.11
C ILE A 71 2.07 12.95 9.39
N PHE A 72 0.90 13.58 9.49
CA PHE A 72 0.52 14.36 10.68
C PHE A 72 0.45 13.48 11.94
N LEU A 73 -0.16 12.30 11.84
CA LEU A 73 -0.20 11.32 12.94
C LEU A 73 1.19 10.82 13.33
N LEU A 74 2.08 10.59 12.37
CA LEU A 74 3.47 10.20 12.63
C LEU A 74 4.24 11.30 13.38
N ILE A 75 4.08 12.57 12.98
CA ILE A 75 4.67 13.71 13.69
C ILE A 75 4.16 13.75 15.13
N ILE A 76 2.84 13.61 15.33
CA ILE A 76 2.24 13.55 16.66
C ILE A 76 2.82 12.38 17.48
N GLN A 77 2.95 11.19 16.89
CA GLN A 77 3.54 10.04 17.57
C GLN A 77 5.00 10.30 17.97
N MET A 78 5.81 10.91 17.10
CA MET A 78 7.20 11.26 17.46
C MET A 78 7.28 12.31 18.57
N VAL A 79 6.31 13.23 18.64
CA VAL A 79 6.23 14.25 19.68
C VAL A 79 5.71 13.67 21.01
N MET A 80 4.77 12.72 20.97
CA MET A 80 4.21 12.04 22.15
C MET A 80 5.01 10.83 22.64
N ALA A 81 5.88 10.24 21.82
CA ALA A 81 6.78 9.14 22.22
C ALA A 81 7.96 9.62 23.09
N LYS A 82 7.75 10.70 23.84
CA LYS A 82 8.72 11.31 24.74
C LYS A 82 8.40 10.94 26.19
#